data_AF-A0A1Q6R2X0-F1
#
_entry.id   AF-A0A1Q6R2X0-F1
#
_cell.length_a   1.000
_cell.length_b   1.000
_cell.length_c   1.000
_cell.angle_alpha   90.00
_cell.angle_beta   90.00
_cell.angle_gamma   90.00
#
_symmetry.space_group_name_H-M   'P 1'
#
loop_
_entity.id
_entity.type
_entity.pdbx_description
1 polymer ?
#
loop_
_entity_poly.entity_id
_entity_poly.type
_entity_poly.pdbx_seq_one_letter_code
_entity_poly.pdbx_strand_id
1 'polypeptide(L)'
;MQNIFIFSARLKHIRESYKIASKELAFAINVSNKASVSKWEKGNNWPQIDMLLNMSKFFGVTLDWLTGNADSPLSDSLLSKLEASMIACDQSGAGVFEFYNGDSNDKHTISLPDKYALDSSRKSLYSLEERATIVFYYSLFMLSQIHAPYEDDPRKSTFKAYPYFRLKNDMLNLLGQSSKAPKPIDFEYITSQAYEYARVLESIAK
;
A
#
# COMPACT_ATOMS: atom_id res chain seq x y z
N MET A 1 14.42 10.79 -20.13
CA MET A 1 14.18 11.57 -18.89
C MET A 1 12.69 11.73 -18.54
N GLN A 2 11.73 11.30 -19.38
CA GLN A 2 10.29 11.49 -19.12
C GLN A 2 9.72 10.62 -17.98
N ASN A 3 10.20 9.37 -17.84
CA ASN A 3 9.64 8.40 -16.88
C ASN A 3 9.82 8.78 -15.41
N ILE A 4 10.85 9.56 -15.05
CA ILE A 4 11.05 9.97 -13.65
C ILE A 4 9.92 10.88 -13.18
N PHE A 5 9.41 11.77 -14.05
CA PHE A 5 8.31 12.67 -13.70
C PHE A 5 6.98 11.92 -13.56
N ILE A 6 6.73 10.92 -14.40
CA ILE A 6 5.57 10.03 -14.29
C ILE A 6 5.63 9.27 -12.96
N PHE A 7 6.79 8.68 -12.64
CA PHE A 7 7.04 8.02 -11.36
C PHE A 7 6.80 8.96 -10.17
N SER A 8 7.39 10.16 -10.19
CA SER A 8 7.24 11.17 -9.14
C SER A 8 5.77 11.53 -8.91
N ALA A 9 5.02 11.76 -9.99
CA ALA A 9 3.61 12.10 -9.93
C ALA A 9 2.77 10.94 -9.37
N ARG A 10 2.94 9.72 -9.89
CA ARG A 10 2.24 8.52 -9.43
C ARG A 10 2.51 8.25 -7.95
N LEU A 11 3.77 8.30 -7.53
CA LEU A 11 4.18 8.11 -6.13
C LEU A 11 3.54 9.13 -5.20
N LYS A 12 3.64 10.42 -5.55
CA LYS A 12 3.08 11.49 -4.72
C LYS A 12 1.56 11.35 -4.60
N HIS A 13 0.89 11.09 -5.72
CA HIS A 13 -0.56 11.01 -5.76
C HIS A 13 -1.09 9.84 -4.94
N ILE A 14 -0.55 8.63 -5.13
CA ILE A 14 -0.98 7.45 -4.34
C ILE A 14 -0.65 7.63 -2.85
N ARG A 15 0.46 8.28 -2.50
CA ARG A 15 0.77 8.59 -1.11
C ARG A 15 -0.27 9.54 -0.51
N GLU A 16 -0.62 10.60 -1.23
CA GLU A 16 -1.53 11.66 -0.75
C GLU A 16 -3.01 11.23 -0.75
N SER A 17 -3.43 10.37 -1.68
CA SER A 17 -4.79 9.78 -1.68
C SER A 17 -5.07 9.01 -0.39
N TYR A 18 -4.03 8.41 0.18
CA TYR A 18 -4.06 7.70 1.46
C TYR A 18 -3.57 8.52 2.65
N LYS A 19 -3.34 9.82 2.46
CA LYS A 19 -2.88 10.76 3.50
C LYS A 19 -1.65 10.27 4.26
N ILE A 20 -0.77 9.52 3.59
CA ILE A 20 0.48 9.04 4.15
C ILE A 20 1.49 10.18 4.11
N ALA A 21 2.16 10.49 5.22
CA ALA A 21 3.24 11.47 5.22
C ALA A 21 4.50 10.89 4.56
N SER A 22 5.33 11.72 3.92
CA SER A 22 6.57 11.23 3.26
C SER A 22 7.49 10.45 4.20
N LYS A 23 7.50 10.78 5.50
CA LYS A 23 8.26 10.03 6.52
C LYS A 23 7.66 8.67 6.87
N GLU A 24 6.33 8.54 6.78
CA GLU A 24 5.64 7.27 7.02
C GLU A 24 5.87 6.33 5.86
N LEU A 25 5.81 6.84 4.62
CA LEU A 25 6.24 6.07 3.46
C LEU A 25 7.71 5.66 3.58
N ALA A 26 8.61 6.59 3.93
CA ALA A 26 10.02 6.26 4.12
C ALA A 26 10.21 5.11 5.13
N PHE A 27 9.51 5.16 6.27
CA PHE A 27 9.51 4.07 7.23
C PHE A 27 8.93 2.76 6.66
N ALA A 28 7.78 2.84 5.98
CA ALA A 28 7.08 1.71 5.37
C ALA A 28 7.95 0.88 4.42
N ILE A 29 8.80 1.56 3.65
CA ILE A 29 9.67 0.95 2.66
C ILE A 29 11.13 0.78 3.15
N ASN A 30 11.34 0.87 4.46
CA ASN A 30 12.62 0.70 5.16
C ASN A 30 13.72 1.69 4.69
N VAL A 31 13.37 2.98 4.67
CA VAL A 31 14.25 4.07 4.28
C VAL A 31 14.40 5.04 5.44
N SER A 32 15.63 5.15 5.97
CA SER A 32 15.91 5.94 7.16
C SER A 32 15.75 7.46 6.96
N ASN A 33 15.87 7.95 5.73
CA ASN A 33 15.86 9.38 5.42
C ASN A 33 14.57 9.83 4.71
N LYS A 34 13.70 10.54 5.44
CA LYS A 34 12.46 11.15 4.90
C LYS A 34 12.67 12.11 3.73
N ALA A 35 13.85 12.73 3.61
CA ALA A 35 14.15 13.67 2.53
C ALA A 35 14.24 12.95 1.17
N SER A 36 14.47 11.63 1.16
CA SER A 36 14.55 10.82 -0.06
C SER A 36 13.21 10.79 -0.79
N VAL A 37 12.11 10.52 -0.06
CA VAL A 37 10.75 10.52 -0.63
C VAL A 37 10.42 11.86 -1.26
N SER A 38 10.71 12.98 -0.59
CA SER A 38 10.45 14.30 -1.15
C SER A 38 11.27 14.58 -2.42
N LYS A 39 12.51 14.09 -2.51
CA LYS A 39 13.32 14.24 -3.73
C LYS A 39 12.77 13.41 -4.88
N TRP A 40 12.33 12.18 -4.60
CA TRP A 40 11.68 11.31 -5.58
C TRP A 40 10.39 11.91 -6.11
N GLU A 41 9.55 12.49 -5.26
CA GLU A 41 8.30 13.15 -5.66
C GLU A 41 8.51 14.46 -6.43
N LYS A 42 9.72 15.04 -6.37
CA LYS A 42 10.12 16.21 -7.17
C LYS A 42 10.78 15.84 -8.50
N GLY A 43 11.02 14.55 -8.75
CA GLY A 43 11.74 14.09 -9.94
C GLY A 43 13.23 14.36 -9.91
N ASN A 44 13.81 14.63 -8.73
CA ASN A 44 15.23 15.00 -8.61
C ASN A 44 16.17 13.81 -8.81
N ASN A 45 15.74 12.59 -8.47
CA ASN A 45 16.51 11.36 -8.64
C ASN A 45 15.63 10.11 -8.57
N TRP A 46 16.14 8.99 -9.07
CA TRP A 46 15.50 7.68 -8.90
C TRP A 46 15.77 7.09 -7.51
N PRO A 47 14.82 6.35 -6.92
CA PRO A 47 15.09 5.43 -5.82
C PRO A 47 15.94 4.25 -6.28
N GLN A 48 16.53 3.53 -5.33
CA GLN A 48 17.15 2.23 -5.61
C GLN A 48 16.10 1.18 -5.93
N ILE A 49 16.50 0.10 -6.62
CA ILE A 49 15.60 -0.95 -7.06
C ILE A 49 14.81 -1.57 -5.89
N ASP A 50 15.45 -1.80 -4.74
CA ASP A 50 14.79 -2.37 -3.57
C ASP A 50 13.69 -1.45 -3.02
N MET A 51 13.90 -0.13 -3.06
CA MET A 51 12.90 0.85 -2.64
C MET A 51 11.70 0.86 -3.58
N LEU A 52 11.93 0.76 -4.89
CA LEU A 52 10.86 0.64 -5.88
C LEU A 52 10.05 -0.64 -5.69
N LEU A 53 10.72 -1.76 -5.45
CA LEU A 53 10.06 -3.05 -5.14
C LEU A 53 9.26 -2.96 -3.84
N ASN A 54 9.79 -2.33 -2.81
CA ASN A 54 9.07 -2.13 -1.55
C ASN A 54 7.85 -1.22 -1.72
N MET A 55 7.94 -0.16 -2.52
CA MET A 55 6.77 0.68 -2.87
C MET A 55 5.71 -0.14 -3.62
N SER A 56 6.13 -0.93 -4.62
CA SER A 56 5.23 -1.80 -5.39
C SER A 56 4.47 -2.77 -4.47
N LYS A 57 5.17 -3.43 -3.55
CA LYS A 57 4.57 -4.34 -2.56
C LYS A 57 3.65 -3.60 -1.59
N PHE A 58 4.12 -2.46 -1.05
CA PHE A 58 3.38 -1.68 -0.07
C PHE A 58 2.05 -1.15 -0.62
N PHE A 59 2.06 -0.61 -1.84
CA PHE A 59 0.86 -0.06 -2.48
C PHE A 59 0.03 -1.11 -3.24
N GLY A 60 0.53 -2.34 -3.43
CA GLY A 60 -0.15 -3.36 -4.22
C GLY A 60 -0.23 -3.05 -5.72
N VAL A 61 0.73 -2.28 -6.26
CA VAL A 61 0.77 -1.86 -7.67
C VAL A 61 1.99 -2.42 -8.38
N THR A 62 1.92 -2.58 -9.70
CA THR A 62 3.06 -3.06 -10.50
C THR A 62 4.18 -2.04 -10.54
N LEU A 63 5.42 -2.56 -10.60
CA LEU A 63 6.59 -1.71 -10.80
C LEU A 63 6.55 -1.01 -12.17
N ASP A 64 6.06 -1.69 -13.20
CA ASP A 64 5.94 -1.13 -14.54
C ASP A 64 5.02 0.08 -14.55
N TRP A 65 3.86 0.00 -13.89
CA TRP A 65 3.03 1.17 -13.72
C TRP A 65 3.71 2.21 -12.83
N LEU A 66 4.26 1.84 -11.69
CA LEU A 66 4.87 2.83 -10.80
C LEU A 66 5.96 3.65 -11.53
N THR A 67 6.72 3.02 -12.42
CA THR A 67 7.84 3.64 -13.17
C THR A 67 7.46 4.25 -14.53
N GLY A 68 6.20 4.14 -14.95
CA GLY A 68 5.72 4.73 -16.22
C GLY A 68 5.83 3.82 -17.44
N ASN A 69 6.10 2.53 -17.28
CA ASN A 69 6.19 1.53 -18.36
C ASN A 69 4.86 0.83 -18.65
N ALA A 70 3.83 1.01 -17.81
CA ALA A 70 2.49 0.48 -18.03
C ALA A 70 1.41 1.48 -17.65
N ASP A 71 0.24 1.34 -18.28
CA ASP A 71 -0.95 2.15 -18.02
C ASP A 71 -1.80 1.57 -16.88
N SER A 72 -1.82 0.24 -16.74
CA SER A 72 -2.56 -0.44 -15.68
C SER A 72 -1.72 -0.62 -14.41
N PRO A 73 -2.20 -0.14 -13.24
CA PRO A 73 -1.51 -0.33 -11.97
C PRO A 73 -1.53 -1.75 -11.46
N LEU A 74 -2.51 -2.56 -11.88
CA LEU A 74 -2.83 -3.83 -11.25
C LEU A 74 -2.43 -5.02 -12.12
N SER A 75 -1.99 -6.07 -11.45
CA SER A 75 -1.70 -7.36 -12.06
C SER A 75 -2.18 -8.45 -11.13
N ASP A 76 -3.04 -9.34 -11.63
CA ASP A 76 -3.52 -10.50 -10.88
C ASP A 76 -2.36 -11.34 -10.33
N SER A 77 -1.32 -11.53 -11.15
CA SER A 77 -0.14 -12.29 -10.76
C SER A 77 0.64 -11.66 -9.59
N LEU A 78 0.66 -10.33 -9.50
CA LEU A 78 1.27 -9.60 -8.38
C LEU A 78 0.39 -9.75 -7.14
N LEU A 79 -0.91 -9.46 -7.27
CA LEU A 79 -1.84 -9.51 -6.14
C LEU A 79 -1.92 -10.92 -5.54
N SER A 80 -1.96 -11.97 -6.37
CA SER A 80 -1.93 -13.35 -5.87
C SER A 80 -0.65 -13.69 -5.09
N LYS A 81 0.52 -13.17 -5.51
CA LYS A 81 1.77 -13.35 -4.76
C LYS A 81 1.74 -12.63 -3.43
N LEU A 82 1.23 -11.39 -3.42
CA LEU A 82 1.09 -10.62 -2.18
C LEU A 82 0.10 -11.31 -1.24
N GLU A 83 -1.09 -11.68 -1.71
CA GLU A 83 -2.10 -12.42 -0.95
C GLU A 83 -1.57 -13.72 -0.34
N ALA A 84 -0.84 -14.52 -1.12
CA ALA A 84 -0.21 -15.73 -0.62
C ALA A 84 0.82 -15.46 0.49
N SER A 85 1.47 -14.30 0.50
CA SER A 85 2.39 -13.89 1.57
C SER A 85 1.70 -13.28 2.80
N MET A 86 0.46 -12.79 2.65
CA MET A 86 -0.31 -12.16 3.73
C MET A 86 -1.19 -13.16 4.49
N ILE A 87 -1.70 -14.18 3.80
CA ILE A 87 -2.67 -15.13 4.33
C ILE A 87 -1.92 -16.35 4.87
N ALA A 88 -2.03 -16.58 6.18
CA ALA A 88 -1.57 -17.80 6.82
C ALA A 88 -2.75 -18.73 7.12
N CYS A 89 -2.45 -19.90 7.69
CA CYS A 89 -3.44 -20.86 8.16
C CYS A 89 -3.29 -21.04 9.68
N ASP A 90 -4.42 -21.01 10.39
CA ASP A 90 -4.45 -21.38 11.80
C ASP A 90 -4.41 -22.91 12.02
N GLN A 91 -4.52 -23.34 13.27
CA GLN A 91 -4.50 -24.76 13.65
C GLN A 91 -5.67 -25.57 13.06
N SER A 92 -6.77 -24.91 12.70
CA SER A 92 -7.94 -25.54 12.05
C SER A 92 -7.82 -25.56 10.52
N GLY A 93 -6.80 -24.91 9.96
CA GLY A 93 -6.62 -24.71 8.52
C GLY A 93 -7.38 -23.51 7.96
N ALA A 94 -8.03 -22.71 8.81
CA ALA A 94 -8.74 -21.51 8.37
C ALA A 94 -7.76 -20.39 8.03
N GLY A 95 -8.09 -19.59 7.00
CA GLY A 95 -7.28 -18.46 6.58
C GLY A 95 -7.28 -17.34 7.63
N VAL A 96 -6.10 -16.86 7.98
CA VAL A 96 -5.92 -15.78 8.97
C VAL A 96 -4.89 -14.76 8.52
N PHE A 97 -5.03 -13.52 9.00
CA PHE A 97 -3.92 -12.58 9.07
C PHE A 97 -3.22 -12.73 10.41
N GLU A 98 -1.90 -12.93 10.37
CA GLU A 98 -1.07 -13.08 11.56
C GLU A 98 -0.33 -11.78 11.85
N PHE A 99 -0.32 -11.39 13.11
CA PHE A 99 0.38 -10.20 13.55
C PHE A 99 0.88 -10.34 14.98
N TYR A 100 1.81 -9.47 15.37
CA TYR A 100 2.43 -9.44 16.69
C TYR A 100 2.12 -8.11 17.35
N ASN A 101 1.78 -8.11 18.64
CA ASN A 101 1.51 -6.88 19.38
C ASN A 101 2.81 -6.33 20.00
N GLY A 102 3.51 -5.44 19.29
CA GLY A 102 4.67 -4.74 19.85
C GLY A 102 5.78 -5.68 20.34
N ASP A 103 6.26 -5.46 21.57
CA ASP A 103 7.39 -6.18 22.18
C ASP A 103 7.05 -7.58 22.69
N SER A 104 5.77 -7.99 22.68
CA SER A 104 5.42 -9.35 23.02
C SER A 104 5.60 -10.26 21.81
N ASN A 105 6.21 -11.44 22.03
CA ASN A 105 6.22 -12.51 21.03
C ASN A 105 4.85 -13.19 20.89
N ASP A 106 3.77 -12.58 21.42
CA ASP A 106 2.43 -13.13 21.36
C ASP A 106 1.85 -12.90 19.96
N LYS A 107 1.63 -14.02 19.28
CA LYS A 107 1.03 -14.06 17.95
C LYS A 107 -0.49 -13.91 18.07
N HIS A 108 -1.02 -12.91 17.40
CA HIS A 108 -2.45 -12.67 17.27
C HIS A 108 -2.94 -12.96 15.85
N THR A 109 -4.23 -13.26 15.71
CA THR A 109 -4.84 -13.57 14.43
C THR A 109 -6.11 -12.75 14.19
N ILE A 110 -6.37 -12.44 12.92
CA ILE A 110 -7.67 -11.98 12.43
C ILE A 110 -8.17 -13.04 11.45
N SER A 111 -9.30 -13.67 11.76
CA SER A 111 -9.93 -14.65 10.88
C SER A 111 -10.41 -14.00 9.59
N LEU A 112 -10.14 -14.68 8.48
CA LEU A 112 -10.62 -14.30 7.16
C LEU A 112 -11.88 -15.08 6.83
N PRO A 113 -12.88 -14.47 6.17
CA PRO A 113 -14.01 -15.20 5.66
C PRO A 113 -13.55 -16.14 4.54
N ASP A 114 -14.17 -17.32 4.41
CA ASP A 114 -13.84 -18.29 3.36
C ASP A 114 -13.87 -17.69 1.95
N LYS A 115 -14.79 -16.73 1.72
CA LYS A 115 -14.91 -15.98 0.47
C LYS A 115 -13.64 -15.21 0.08
N TYR A 116 -12.80 -14.84 1.04
CA TYR A 116 -11.51 -14.18 0.78
C TYR A 116 -10.30 -15.07 1.09
N ALA A 117 -10.39 -15.98 2.07
CA ALA A 117 -9.30 -16.89 2.41
C ALA A 117 -8.94 -17.81 1.23
N LEU A 118 -9.95 -18.37 0.56
CA LEU A 118 -9.79 -19.30 -0.56
C LEU A 118 -9.43 -18.55 -1.85
N ASP A 119 -8.37 -19.00 -2.54
CA ASP A 119 -7.88 -18.33 -3.76
C ASP A 119 -8.93 -18.27 -4.89
N SER A 120 -9.65 -19.38 -5.11
CA SER A 120 -10.72 -19.45 -6.11
C SER A 120 -11.85 -18.47 -5.80
N SER A 121 -12.33 -18.47 -4.55
CA SER A 121 -13.41 -17.58 -4.10
C SER A 121 -12.97 -16.12 -4.20
N ARG A 122 -11.78 -15.79 -3.70
CA ARG A 122 -11.22 -14.44 -3.70
C ARG A 122 -11.15 -13.85 -5.10
N LYS A 123 -10.61 -14.59 -6.07
CA LYS A 123 -10.52 -14.15 -7.47
C LYS A 123 -11.87 -13.98 -8.16
N SER A 124 -12.87 -14.75 -7.75
CA SER A 124 -14.22 -14.68 -8.34
C SER A 124 -15.11 -13.62 -7.72
N LEU A 125 -14.93 -13.30 -6.44
CA LEU A 125 -15.84 -12.45 -5.67
C LEU A 125 -15.33 -11.02 -5.47
N TYR A 126 -14.03 -10.79 -5.64
CA TYR A 126 -13.42 -9.49 -5.41
C TYR A 126 -12.72 -8.99 -6.66
N SER A 127 -12.94 -7.71 -7.00
CA SER A 127 -12.25 -7.06 -8.11
C SER A 127 -10.76 -6.91 -7.83
N LEU A 128 -9.97 -6.61 -8.87
CA LEU A 128 -8.53 -6.34 -8.68
C LEU A 128 -8.31 -5.12 -7.77
N GLU A 129 -9.15 -4.10 -7.88
CA GLU A 129 -9.11 -2.88 -7.08
C GLU A 129 -9.42 -3.19 -5.60
N GLU A 130 -10.45 -3.99 -5.34
CA GLU A 130 -10.80 -4.40 -3.96
C GLU A 130 -9.67 -5.22 -3.33
N ARG A 131 -9.12 -6.18 -4.09
CA ARG A 131 -7.99 -7.01 -3.64
C ARG A 131 -6.75 -6.16 -3.37
N ALA A 132 -6.39 -5.24 -4.26
CA ALA A 132 -5.29 -4.29 -4.07
C ALA A 132 -5.52 -3.40 -2.84
N THR A 133 -6.75 -2.96 -2.62
CA THR A 133 -7.13 -2.17 -1.45
C THR A 133 -6.93 -2.97 -0.16
N ILE A 134 -7.33 -4.25 -0.14
CA ILE A 134 -7.12 -5.13 1.03
C ILE A 134 -5.63 -5.37 1.28
N VAL A 135 -4.83 -5.63 0.24
CA VAL A 135 -3.36 -5.76 0.34
C VAL A 135 -2.72 -4.52 0.95
N PHE A 136 -3.15 -3.35 0.49
CA PHE A 136 -2.63 -2.08 0.96
C PHE A 136 -3.00 -1.82 2.42
N TYR A 137 -4.26 -2.02 2.81
CA TYR A 137 -4.66 -1.87 4.20
C TYR A 137 -4.01 -2.89 5.13
N TYR A 138 -3.80 -4.13 4.67
CA TYR A 138 -2.99 -5.11 5.39
C TYR A 138 -1.56 -4.58 5.61
N SER A 139 -0.92 -4.05 4.56
CA SER A 139 0.42 -3.48 4.67
C SER A 139 0.48 -2.32 5.68
N LEU A 140 -0.49 -1.40 5.64
CA LEU A 140 -0.63 -0.33 6.64
C LEU A 140 -0.85 -0.87 8.05
N PHE A 141 -1.70 -1.89 8.18
CA PHE A 141 -1.99 -2.53 9.45
C PHE A 141 -0.72 -3.15 10.03
N MET A 142 0.03 -3.93 9.25
CA MET A 142 1.29 -4.54 9.69
C MET A 142 2.32 -3.49 10.10
N LEU A 143 2.44 -2.39 9.38
CA LEU A 143 3.33 -1.28 9.78
C LEU A 143 2.92 -0.64 11.10
N SER A 144 1.62 -0.55 11.39
CA SER A 144 1.13 -0.05 12.67
C SER A 144 1.44 -0.99 13.85
N GLN A 145 1.75 -2.26 13.57
CA GLN A 145 2.12 -3.26 14.58
C GLN A 145 3.60 -3.26 14.91
N ILE A 146 4.44 -2.81 13.97
CA ILE A 146 5.86 -2.60 14.23
C ILE A 146 5.94 -1.44 15.23
N HIS A 147 6.36 -1.74 16.45
CA HIS A 147 6.72 -0.75 17.46
C HIS A 147 7.61 0.29 16.77
N ALA A 148 7.11 1.52 16.61
CA ALA A 148 7.97 2.57 16.09
C ALA A 148 9.12 2.68 17.10
N PRO A 149 10.41 2.54 16.70
CA PRO A 149 11.56 2.67 17.60
C PRO A 149 11.77 4.13 18.10
N TYR A 150 10.67 4.86 18.29
CA TYR A 150 10.56 6.26 18.60
C TYR A 150 9.60 6.49 19.77
N GLU A 151 9.49 5.54 20.70
CA GLU A 151 8.70 5.72 21.92
C GLU A 151 9.28 6.79 22.87
N ASP A 152 10.57 7.13 22.77
CA ASP A 152 11.20 8.12 23.65
C ASP A 152 10.99 9.60 23.27
N ASP A 153 10.30 9.91 22.15
CA ASP A 153 9.96 11.30 21.82
C ASP A 153 8.48 11.47 21.43
N PRO A 154 7.63 11.98 22.35
CA PRO A 154 6.21 12.21 22.09
C PRO A 154 5.93 13.22 20.96
N ARG A 155 6.94 13.89 20.40
CA ARG A 155 6.86 14.78 19.23
C ARG A 155 7.24 14.12 17.89
N LYS A 156 7.69 12.85 17.84
CA LYS A 156 8.32 12.28 16.62
C LYS A 156 7.60 11.12 15.90
N SER A 157 6.70 10.35 16.52
CA SER A 157 5.93 9.31 15.80
C SER A 157 4.64 9.89 15.18
N THR A 158 4.54 9.96 13.84
CA THR A 158 3.34 10.46 13.13
C THR A 158 2.39 9.41 12.59
N PHE A 159 2.74 8.13 12.62
CA PHE A 159 1.79 7.07 12.27
C PHE A 159 0.51 7.11 13.16
N LYS A 160 0.57 7.88 14.27
CA LYS A 160 -0.56 8.39 15.07
C LYS A 160 -1.76 8.93 14.26
N ALA A 161 -1.64 9.29 12.97
CA ALA A 161 -2.76 9.82 12.17
C ALA A 161 -3.76 8.76 11.71
N TYR A 162 -3.35 7.50 11.51
CA TYR A 162 -4.25 6.39 11.19
C TYR A 162 -4.35 5.47 12.41
N PRO A 163 -5.39 5.60 13.24
CA PRO A 163 -5.51 4.74 14.41
C PRO A 163 -5.61 3.29 13.95
N TYR A 164 -4.84 2.40 14.59
CA TYR A 164 -4.88 0.94 14.41
C TYR A 164 -6.32 0.42 14.19
N PHE A 165 -7.24 0.87 15.04
CA PHE A 165 -8.66 0.50 14.98
C PHE A 165 -9.33 0.89 13.66
N ARG A 166 -8.99 2.05 13.06
CA ARG A 166 -9.50 2.44 11.75
C ARG A 166 -8.98 1.51 10.66
N LEU A 167 -7.68 1.23 10.62
CA LEU A 167 -7.09 0.35 9.61
C LEU A 167 -7.67 -1.06 9.69
N LYS A 168 -7.74 -1.63 10.90
CA LYS A 168 -8.39 -2.91 11.16
C LYS A 168 -9.85 -2.90 10.72
N ASN A 169 -10.61 -1.86 11.06
CA ASN A 169 -12.01 -1.76 10.67
C ASN A 169 -12.17 -1.62 9.15
N ASP A 170 -11.34 -0.82 8.48
CA ASP A 170 -11.37 -0.67 7.02
C ASP A 170 -11.12 -2.05 6.34
N MET A 171 -10.14 -2.83 6.83
CA MET A 171 -9.93 -4.21 6.36
C MET A 171 -11.15 -5.10 6.60
N LEU A 172 -11.70 -5.10 7.82
CA LEU A 172 -12.87 -5.92 8.16
C LEU A 172 -14.10 -5.54 7.32
N ASN A 173 -14.29 -4.26 7.06
CA ASN A 173 -15.37 -3.76 6.20
C ASN A 173 -15.23 -4.25 4.75
N LEU A 174 -14.02 -4.23 4.16
CA LEU A 174 -13.76 -4.78 2.82
C LEU A 174 -13.98 -6.29 2.76
N LEU A 175 -13.63 -6.99 3.84
CA LEU A 175 -13.94 -8.41 3.99
C LEU A 175 -15.45 -8.67 4.20
N GLY A 176 -16.28 -7.62 4.28
CA GLY A 176 -17.71 -7.70 4.53
C GLY A 176 -18.05 -8.22 5.93
N GLN A 177 -17.18 -7.97 6.90
CA GLN A 177 -17.31 -8.36 8.30
C GLN A 177 -17.76 -7.19 9.21
N SER A 178 -18.07 -6.01 8.65
CA SER A 178 -18.45 -4.81 9.40
C SER A 178 -19.38 -3.90 8.56
N SER A 179 -20.02 -2.92 9.20
CA SER A 179 -21.21 -2.21 8.69
C SER A 179 -20.97 -0.98 7.81
N LYS A 180 -19.73 -0.51 7.61
CA LYS A 180 -19.41 0.68 6.79
C LYS A 180 -18.27 0.43 5.81
N ALA A 181 -18.55 0.15 4.54
CA ALA A 181 -17.51 -0.09 3.53
C ALA A 181 -16.56 1.13 3.37
N PRO A 182 -15.22 0.96 3.46
CA PRO A 182 -14.28 1.98 3.03
C PRO A 182 -14.30 2.12 1.51
N LYS A 183 -13.75 3.23 1.01
CA LYS A 183 -13.65 3.46 -0.43
C LYS A 183 -12.45 2.68 -0.99
N PRO A 184 -12.61 1.90 -2.08
CA PRO A 184 -11.50 1.29 -2.81
C PRO A 184 -10.48 2.32 -3.31
N ILE A 185 -9.29 1.86 -3.68
CA ILE A 185 -8.30 2.68 -4.40
C ILE A 185 -8.90 3.16 -5.72
N ASP A 186 -9.03 4.47 -5.89
CA ASP A 186 -9.52 5.08 -7.14
C ASP A 186 -8.38 5.22 -8.16
N PHE A 187 -7.94 4.09 -8.72
CA PHE A 187 -6.83 4.06 -9.67
C PHE A 187 -7.10 4.84 -10.96
N GLU A 188 -8.36 4.91 -11.39
CA GLU A 188 -8.77 5.67 -12.59
C GLU A 188 -8.44 7.15 -12.42
N TYR A 189 -8.80 7.73 -11.27
CA TYR A 189 -8.44 9.10 -10.93
C TYR A 189 -6.92 9.29 -10.92
N ILE A 190 -6.16 8.39 -10.28
CA ILE A 190 -4.68 8.46 -10.25
C ILE A 190 -4.10 8.48 -11.67
N THR A 191 -4.57 7.59 -12.55
CA THR A 191 -4.11 7.52 -13.93
C THR A 191 -4.47 8.77 -14.71
N SER A 192 -5.69 9.30 -14.58
CA SER A 192 -6.14 10.49 -15.29
C SER A 192 -5.27 11.72 -14.99
N GLN A 193 -4.92 11.92 -13.71
CA GLN A 193 -4.09 13.05 -13.28
C GLN A 193 -2.64 12.93 -13.79
N ALA A 194 -2.11 11.71 -13.88
CA ALA A 194 -0.78 11.47 -14.42
C ALA A 194 -0.69 11.78 -15.92
N TYR A 195 -1.70 11.42 -16.71
CA TYR A 195 -1.75 11.73 -18.14
C TYR A 195 -1.83 13.23 -18.42
N GLU A 196 -2.68 13.96 -17.69
CA GLU A 196 -2.79 15.41 -17.85
C GLU A 196 -1.47 16.12 -17.53
N TYR A 197 -0.75 15.69 -16.49
CA TYR A 197 0.57 16.25 -16.17
C TYR A 197 1.60 15.96 -17.27
N ALA A 198 1.65 14.74 -17.80
CA ALA A 198 2.55 14.37 -18.90
C ALA A 198 2.24 15.19 -20.16
N ARG A 199 0.96 15.36 -20.50
CA ARG A 199 0.50 16.16 -21.64
C ARG A 199 0.90 17.63 -21.52
N VAL A 200 0.76 18.22 -20.33
CA VAL A 200 1.19 19.59 -20.06
C VAL A 200 2.70 19.74 -20.24
N LEU A 201 3.51 18.80 -19.73
CA LEU A 201 4.96 18.83 -19.93
C LEU A 201 5.37 18.68 -21.40
N GLU A 202 4.70 17.80 -22.15
CA GLU A 202 4.93 17.65 -23.60
C GLU A 202 4.56 18.91 -24.38
N SER A 203 3.56 19.67 -23.92
CA SER A 203 3.16 20.94 -24.53
C SER A 203 4.15 22.08 -24.25
N ILE A 204 4.88 22.04 -23.14
CA ILE A 204 5.91 23.02 -22.76
C ILE A 204 7.25 22.72 -23.47
N ALA A 205 7.46 21.47 -23.87
CA ALA A 205 8.68 21.03 -24.57
C ALA A 205 8.67 21.27 -26.09
N LYS A 206 7.61 21.85 -26.66
CA LYS A 206 7.48 22.21 -28.08
C LYS A 206 7.52 23.72 -28.26
#